data_AF-A0A3P7L1X0-F1
#
_entry.id   AF-A0A3P7L1X0-F1
#
_cell.length_a   1.000
_cell.length_b   1.000
_cell.length_c   1.000
_cell.angle_alpha   90.00
_cell.angle_beta   90.00
_cell.angle_gamma   90.00
#
_symmetry.space_group_name_H-M   'P 1'
#
loop_
_entity.id
_entity.type
_entity.pdbx_description
1 polymer ?
#
loop_
_entity_poly.entity_id
_entity_poly.type
_entity_poly.pdbx_seq_one_letter_code
_entity_poly.pdbx_strand_id
1 'polypeptide(L)'
;MRSVRTGVSAVTYDSNAVIVVGGFNGVRRLKSTEFYDHRVGLWYPLPDMEITRSNFGIEIMNGCIYIAGGFDGSRTTNTVERFDMRAYKWETLPSMSIPKSALRLIRIADHDAIKELINFKSQLVDFI
;
A
#
# COMPACT_ATOMS: atom_id res chain seq x y z
N MET A 1 2.12 -10.95 15.46
CA MET A 1 2.93 -10.48 14.33
C MET A 1 4.27 -11.19 14.44
N ARG A 2 4.86 -11.70 13.36
CA ARG A 2 6.03 -12.62 13.48
C ARG A 2 7.38 -11.90 13.59
N SER A 3 7.40 -10.59 13.35
CA SER A 3 8.57 -9.73 13.55
C SER A 3 8.13 -8.44 14.24
N VAL A 4 8.98 -7.92 15.14
CA VAL A 4 8.87 -6.53 15.60
C VAL A 4 9.02 -5.60 14.40
N ARG A 5 8.25 -4.51 14.37
CA ARG A 5 8.32 -3.52 13.29
C ARG A 5 7.77 -2.16 13.74
N THR A 6 8.49 -1.09 13.39
CA THR A 6 8.03 0.30 13.45
C THR A 6 7.83 0.86 12.04
N GLY A 7 7.11 1.97 11.88
CA GLY A 7 6.84 2.55 10.55
C GLY A 7 6.13 1.59 9.58
N VAL A 8 5.44 0.58 10.13
CA VAL A 8 4.59 -0.37 9.41
C VAL A 8 3.29 0.31 9.02
N SER A 9 2.69 -0.13 7.93
CA SER A 9 1.37 0.31 7.50
C SER A 9 0.39 -0.86 7.59
N ALA A 10 -0.85 -0.58 8.01
CA ALA A 10 -1.85 -1.61 8.25
C ALA A 10 -3.22 -1.22 7.70
N VAL A 11 -3.99 -2.22 7.25
CA VAL A 11 -5.38 -2.08 6.79
C VAL A 11 -6.23 -3.25 7.26
N THR A 12 -7.54 -3.05 7.36
CA THR A 12 -8.50 -4.12 7.63
C THR A 12 -9.10 -4.65 6.33
N TYR A 13 -9.19 -5.97 6.18
CA TYR A 13 -9.79 -6.62 5.00
C TYR A 13 -10.95 -7.52 5.43
N ASP A 14 -12.10 -7.39 4.74
CA ASP A 14 -13.33 -8.19 4.93
C ASP A 14 -13.75 -8.41 6.40
N SER A 15 -13.60 -7.37 7.23
CA SER A 15 -13.96 -7.31 8.67
C SER A 15 -13.23 -8.31 9.60
N ASN A 16 -12.53 -9.31 9.08
CA ASN A 16 -11.96 -10.40 9.87
C ASN A 16 -10.43 -10.47 9.84
N ALA A 17 -9.79 -9.69 8.97
CA ALA A 17 -8.35 -9.68 8.83
C ALA A 17 -7.76 -8.29 9.03
N VAL A 18 -6.61 -8.23 9.73
CA VAL A 18 -5.72 -7.07 9.72
C VAL A 18 -4.48 -7.44 8.92
N ILE A 19 -4.18 -6.66 7.89
CA ILE A 19 -3.01 -6.85 7.04
C ILE A 19 -1.98 -5.80 7.41
N VAL A 20 -0.75 -6.25 7.63
CA VAL A 20 0.38 -5.41 8.00
C VAL A 20 1.47 -5.57 6.95
N VAL A 21 2.03 -4.45 6.53
CA VAL A 21 2.93 -4.40 5.39
C VAL A 21 4.19 -3.62 5.76
N GLY A 22 5.35 -4.19 5.45
CA GLY A 22 6.65 -3.54 5.56
C GLY A 22 7.03 -3.08 6.97
N GLY A 23 7.71 -1.94 7.07
CA GLY A 23 8.21 -1.37 8.32
C GLY A 23 9.70 -1.64 8.56
N PHE A 24 10.15 -1.45 9.80
CA PHE A 24 11.55 -1.59 10.21
C PHE A 24 11.67 -2.41 11.49
N ASN A 25 12.45 -3.50 11.47
CA ASN A 25 12.56 -4.42 12.61
C ASN A 25 13.71 -4.12 13.59
N GLY A 26 14.28 -2.91 13.53
CA GLY A 26 15.47 -2.55 14.30
C GLY A 26 16.80 -2.83 13.58
N VAL A 27 16.78 -3.69 12.56
CA VAL A 27 17.97 -4.04 11.77
C VAL A 27 17.83 -3.64 10.31
N ARG A 28 16.73 -4.04 9.66
CA ARG A 28 16.46 -3.78 8.26
C ARG A 28 15.01 -3.37 8.04
N ARG A 29 14.79 -2.65 6.94
CA ARG A 29 13.44 -2.41 6.46
C ARG A 29 12.89 -3.73 5.91
N LEU A 30 11.58 -3.87 5.94
CA LEU A 30 10.89 -5.10 5.56
C LEU A 30 10.12 -4.89 4.27
N LYS A 31 10.10 -5.92 3.43
CA LYS A 31 9.12 -6.08 2.35
C LYS A 31 7.96 -7.02 2.71
N SER A 32 8.01 -7.59 3.92
CA SER A 32 7.07 -8.63 4.31
C SER A 32 5.66 -8.12 4.51
N THR A 33 4.72 -8.95 4.06
CA THR A 33 3.29 -8.77 4.26
C THR A 33 2.80 -9.90 5.15
N GLU A 34 2.02 -9.57 6.18
CA GLU A 34 1.38 -10.57 7.04
C GLU A 34 -0.09 -10.20 7.23
N PHE A 35 -0.95 -11.21 7.43
CA PHE A 35 -2.31 -10.96 7.90
C PHE A 35 -2.58 -11.68 9.22
N TYR A 36 -3.39 -11.04 10.05
CA TYR A 36 -3.93 -11.60 11.27
C TYR A 36 -5.34 -12.11 11.02
N ASP A 37 -5.57 -13.40 11.21
CA ASP A 37 -6.93 -13.97 11.21
C ASP A 37 -7.49 -13.90 12.62
N HIS A 38 -8.47 -13.02 12.83
CA HIS A 38 -9.09 -12.84 14.14
C HIS A 38 -9.84 -14.08 14.63
N ARG A 39 -10.32 -14.94 13.74
CA ARG A 39 -11.11 -16.13 14.09
C ARG A 39 -10.29 -17.17 14.84
N VAL A 40 -9.02 -17.29 14.47
CA VAL A 40 -8.09 -18.30 15.03
C VAL A 40 -6.96 -17.67 15.85
N GLY A 41 -6.83 -16.34 15.83
CA GLY A 41 -5.85 -15.61 16.63
C GLY A 41 -4.41 -15.75 16.13
N LEU A 42 -4.20 -16.05 14.85
CA LEU A 42 -2.88 -16.35 14.29
C LEU A 42 -2.48 -15.36 13.18
N TRP A 43 -1.17 -15.24 13.00
CA TRP A 43 -0.56 -14.46 11.94
C TRP A 43 -0.03 -15.37 10.84
N TYR A 44 -0.37 -15.04 9.61
CA TYR A 44 0.01 -15.78 8.41
C TYR A 44 0.79 -14.89 7.45
N PRO A 45 1.79 -15.45 6.74
CA PRO A 45 2.48 -14.70 5.70
C PRO A 45 1.55 -14.48 4.50
N LEU A 46 1.74 -13.34 3.84
CA LEU A 46 1.26 -13.06 2.49
C LEU A 46 2.47 -12.84 1.57
N PRO A 47 2.29 -12.78 0.24
CA PRO A 47 3.35 -12.41 -0.67
C PRO A 47 4.01 -11.10 -0.25
N ASP A 48 5.33 -11.07 -0.33
CA ASP A 48 6.13 -9.89 -0.05
C ASP A 48 5.95 -8.85 -1.17
N MET A 49 6.03 -7.57 -0.80
CA MET A 49 6.19 -6.48 -1.77
C MET A 49 7.48 -6.67 -2.58
N GLU A 50 7.58 -6.02 -3.74
CA GLU A 50 8.83 -6.01 -4.50
C GLU A 50 9.87 -5.12 -3.80
N ILE A 51 9.45 -3.93 -3.37
CA ILE A 51 10.36 -2.94 -2.78
C ILE A 51 10.17 -2.92 -1.26
N THR A 52 11.27 -3.15 -0.56
CA THR A 52 11.35 -2.96 0.90
C THR A 52 11.05 -1.52 1.25
N ARG A 53 10.18 -1.26 2.24
CA ARG A 53 9.81 0.11 2.62
C ARG A 53 9.28 0.22 4.04
N SER A 54 9.47 1.39 4.66
CA SER A 54 8.76 1.85 5.86
C SER A 54 8.16 3.24 5.65
N ASN A 55 7.24 3.66 6.52
CA ASN A 55 6.67 5.01 6.56
C ASN A 55 5.97 5.41 5.23
N PHE A 56 5.30 4.46 4.59
CA PHE A 56 4.54 4.67 3.35
C PHE A 56 3.04 4.74 3.64
N GLY A 57 2.28 5.31 2.71
CA GLY A 57 0.82 5.29 2.80
C GLY A 57 0.25 3.97 2.27
N ILE A 58 -0.83 3.50 2.89
CA ILE A 58 -1.56 2.28 2.51
C ILE A 58 -3.05 2.57 2.46
N GLU A 59 -3.78 1.97 1.53
CA GLU A 59 -5.24 2.08 1.44
C GLU A 59 -5.85 0.91 0.65
N ILE A 60 -7.10 0.54 0.95
CA ILE A 60 -7.84 -0.46 0.16
C ILE A 60 -8.76 0.23 -0.84
N MET A 61 -8.67 -0.20 -2.10
CA MET A 61 -9.55 0.25 -3.17
C MET A 61 -9.86 -0.90 -4.12
N ASN A 62 -11.15 -1.10 -4.43
CA ASN A 62 -11.62 -2.11 -5.39
C ASN A 62 -11.06 -3.52 -5.15
N GLY A 63 -10.98 -3.93 -3.88
CA GLY A 63 -10.50 -5.25 -3.48
C GLY A 63 -8.98 -5.44 -3.53
N CYS A 64 -8.22 -4.39 -3.87
CA CYS A 64 -6.76 -4.39 -3.85
C CYS A 64 -6.22 -3.50 -2.72
N ILE A 65 -5.04 -3.83 -2.21
CA ILE A 65 -4.28 -2.95 -1.31
C ILE A 65 -3.33 -2.12 -2.15
N TYR A 66 -3.36 -0.81 -1.99
CA TYR A 66 -2.42 0.11 -2.63
C TYR A 66 -1.43 0.63 -1.61
N ILE A 67 -0.17 0.71 -2.01
CA ILE A 67 0.89 1.35 -1.22
C ILE A 67 1.60 2.40 -2.07
N ALA A 68 2.00 3.51 -1.45
CA ALA A 68 2.74 4.55 -2.15
C ALA A 68 3.80 5.19 -1.28
N GLY A 69 4.96 5.43 -1.89
CA GLY A 69 6.09 6.11 -1.28
C GLY A 69 6.74 5.30 -0.15
N GLY A 70 7.25 6.02 0.85
CA GLY A 70 8.00 5.48 1.97
C GLY A 70 9.51 5.70 1.87
N PHE A 71 10.25 4.96 2.69
CA PHE A 71 11.71 4.95 2.71
C PHE A 71 12.21 3.52 2.51
N ASP A 72 13.02 3.29 1.49
CA ASP A 72 13.45 1.94 1.07
C ASP A 72 14.66 1.38 1.83
N GLY A 73 15.24 2.20 2.73
CA GLY A 73 16.50 1.90 3.41
C GLY A 73 17.64 2.80 2.97
N SER A 74 17.56 3.34 1.75
CA SER A 74 18.55 4.27 1.18
C SER A 74 17.96 5.65 0.92
N ARG A 75 16.76 5.71 0.33
CA ARG A 75 16.13 6.96 -0.10
C ARG A 75 14.63 6.95 0.13
N THR A 76 14.05 8.15 0.17
CA THR A 76 12.61 8.32 0.02
C THR A 76 12.21 7.87 -1.39
N THR A 77 11.19 7.03 -1.49
CA THR A 77 10.70 6.50 -2.77
C THR A 77 9.39 7.18 -3.19
N ASN A 78 9.13 7.17 -4.49
CA ASN A 78 7.85 7.57 -5.10
C ASN A 78 7.11 6.38 -5.72
N THR A 79 7.66 5.16 -5.59
CA THR A 79 7.09 3.97 -6.20
C THR A 79 5.75 3.61 -5.57
N VAL A 80 4.87 3.06 -6.41
CA VAL A 80 3.53 2.61 -6.06
C VAL A 80 3.45 1.13 -6.39
N GLU A 81 2.90 0.34 -5.48
CA GLU A 81 2.58 -1.07 -5.75
C GLU A 81 1.12 -1.33 -5.33
N ARG A 82 0.51 -2.35 -5.92
CA ARG A 82 -0.76 -2.90 -5.43
C ARG A 82 -0.66 -4.39 -5.16
N PHE A 83 -1.33 -4.86 -4.12
CA PHE A 83 -1.59 -6.27 -3.91
C PHE A 83 -3.00 -6.61 -4.39
N ASP A 84 -3.08 -7.48 -5.39
CA ASP A 84 -4.34 -8.07 -5.82
C ASP A 84 -4.61 -9.32 -4.97
N MET A 85 -5.68 -9.26 -4.17
CA MET A 85 -6.10 -10.36 -3.29
C MET A 85 -6.54 -11.62 -4.03
N ARG A 86 -7.12 -11.45 -5.22
CA ARG A 86 -7.64 -12.56 -6.04
C ARG A 86 -6.51 -13.24 -6.80
N ALA A 87 -5.60 -12.44 -7.35
CA ALA A 87 -4.43 -12.97 -8.04
C ALA A 87 -3.28 -13.35 -7.09
N TYR A 88 -3.38 -12.97 -5.82
CA TYR A 88 -2.43 -13.25 -4.76
C TYR A 88 -1.00 -12.81 -5.11
N LYS A 89 -0.87 -11.59 -5.64
CA LYS A 89 0.42 -11.05 -6.09
C LYS A 89 0.50 -9.54 -5.93
N TRP A 90 1.72 -9.05 -5.72
CA TRP A 90 2.05 -7.64 -5.82
C TRP A 90 2.35 -7.28 -7.28
N GLU A 91 1.98 -6.05 -7.65
CA GLU A 91 2.23 -5.48 -8.97
C GLU A 91 2.73 -4.05 -8.83
N THR A 92 3.81 -3.72 -9.55
CA THR A 92 4.30 -2.35 -9.67
C THR A 92 3.33 -1.52 -10.50
N LEU A 93 3.05 -0.31 -10.04
CA LEU A 93 2.22 0.69 -10.73
C LEU A 93 3.05 1.91 -11.12
N PRO A 94 2.50 2.81 -11.96
CA PRO A 94 3.14 4.11 -12.22
C PRO A 94 3.46 4.85 -10.91
N SER A 95 4.68 5.38 -10.84
CA SER A 95 5.18 6.07 -9.65
C SER A 95 4.53 7.44 -9.46
N MET A 96 4.50 7.94 -8.23
CA MET A 96 4.16 9.33 -7.94
C MET A 96 5.20 10.28 -8.56
N SER A 97 4.81 11.52 -8.85
CA SER A 97 5.73 12.53 -9.38
C SER A 97 6.81 12.97 -8.38
N ILE A 98 6.52 12.90 -7.09
CA ILE A 98 7.41 13.38 -6.02
C ILE A 98 7.59 12.26 -4.97
N PRO A 99 8.84 11.89 -4.61
CA PRO A 99 9.09 10.98 -3.50
C PRO A 99 8.58 11.54 -2.18
N LYS A 100 7.85 10.71 -1.42
CA LYS A 100 7.27 11.09 -0.13
C LYS A 100 7.42 9.96 0.86
N SER A 101 7.73 10.28 2.11
CA SER A 101 7.71 9.36 3.25
C SER A 101 6.92 10.01 4.40
N ALA A 102 6.55 9.20 5.40
CA ALA A 102 5.66 9.59 6.49
C ALA A 102 4.30 10.16 6.00
N LEU A 103 3.80 9.63 4.89
CA LEU A 103 2.49 10.00 4.33
C LEU A 103 1.38 9.05 4.77
N ARG A 104 0.13 9.48 4.60
CA ARG A 104 -1.04 8.58 4.56
C ARG A 104 -1.65 8.58 3.17
N LEU A 105 -2.20 7.43 2.79
CA LEU A 105 -3.19 7.35 1.73
C LEU A 105 -4.58 7.32 2.37
N ILE A 106 -5.54 7.92 1.70
CA ILE A 106 -6.95 7.91 2.08
C ILE A 106 -7.74 7.68 0.81
N ARG A 107 -8.70 6.75 0.83
CA ARG A 107 -9.67 6.59 -0.24
C ARG A 107 -10.76 7.63 -0.08
N ILE A 108 -10.99 8.39 -1.13
CA ILE A 108 -12.19 9.24 -1.26
C ILE A 108 -13.08 8.59 -2.31
N ALA A 109 -14.29 8.21 -1.90
CA ALA A 109 -15.30 7.61 -2.77
C ALA A 109 -16.41 8.61 -3.06
N ASP A 110 -17.00 8.52 -4.26
CA ASP A 110 -18.27 9.17 -4.63
C ASP A 110 -18.34 10.68 -4.37
N HIS A 111 -17.23 11.39 -4.62
CA HIS A 111 -17.18 12.85 -4.50
C HIS A 111 -17.17 13.51 -5.88
N ASP A 112 -18.02 14.51 -6.11
CA ASP A 112 -18.18 15.14 -7.43
C ASP A 112 -16.88 15.79 -7.94
N ALA A 113 -16.11 16.44 -7.06
CA ALA A 113 -14.79 16.97 -7.43
C ALA A 113 -13.81 15.91 -7.99
N ILE A 114 -13.95 14.64 -7.57
CA ILE A 114 -13.11 13.56 -8.11
C ILE A 114 -13.59 13.16 -9.50
N LYS A 115 -14.91 13.12 -9.71
CA LYS A 115 -15.50 12.85 -11.03
C LYS A 115 -15.06 13.92 -12.03
N GLU A 116 -15.12 15.19 -11.63
CA GLU A 116 -14.65 16.32 -12.44
C GLU A 116 -13.15 16.21 -12.77
N LEU A 117 -12.31 15.89 -11.78
CA LEU A 117 -10.87 15.73 -12.00
C LEU A 117 -10.54 14.59 -12.97
N ILE A 118 -11.25 13.46 -12.86
CA ILE A 118 -11.08 12.31 -13.76
C ILE A 118 -11.50 12.69 -15.18
N ASN A 119 -12.67 13.32 -15.34
CA ASN A 119 -13.20 13.73 -16.65
C ASN A 119 -12.32 14.79 -17.32
N PHE A 120 -11.76 15.72 -16.55
CA PHE A 120 -10.81 16.72 -17.07
C PHE A 120 -9.56 16.05 -17.64
N LYS A 121 -9.04 15.03 -16.96
CA LYS A 121 -7.86 14.30 -17.45
C LYS A 121 -8.16 13.43 -18.66
N SER A 122 -9.32 12.79 -18.76
CA SER A 122 -9.65 12.00 -19.95
C SER A 122 -9.72 12.88 -21.20
N GLN A 123 -10.26 14.09 -21.09
CA GLN A 123 -10.30 15.05 -22.21
C GLN A 123 -8.91 15.49 -22.68
N LEU A 124 -7.92 15.57 -21.79
CA LEU A 124 -6.54 15.95 -22.16
C LEU A 124 -5.78 14.83 -22.88
N VAL A 125 -6.17 13.57 -22.69
CA VAL A 125 -5.55 12.43 -23.40
C VAL A 125 -6.04 12.34 -24.85
N ASP A 126 -7.22 12.89 -25.16
CA ASP A 126 -7.77 12.92 -26.52
C ASP A 126 -7.13 13.99 -27.44
N PHE A 127 -6.20 14.81 -26.93
CA PHE A 127 -5.49 15.87 -27.67
C PHE A 127 -4.00 15.57 -27.93
N ILE A 128 -3.54 14.33 -27.72
CA ILE A 128 -2.19 13.85 -28.06
C ILE A 128 -2.31 12.59 -28.90
#